data_AF-A0A1Y5K6B3-F1
#
_entry.id   AF-A0A1Y5K6B3-F1
#
_cell.length_a   1.000
_cell.length_b   1.000
_cell.length_c   1.000
_cell.angle_alpha   90.00
_cell.angle_beta   90.00
_cell.angle_gamma   90.00
#
_symmetry.space_group_name_H-M   'P 1'
#
loop_
_entity.id
_entity.type
_entity.pdbx_description
1 polymer ?
#
loop_
_entity_poly.entity_id
_entity_poly.type
_entity_poly.pdbx_seq_one_letter_code
_entity_poly.pdbx_strand_id
1 'polypeptide(L)'
;MNGKSALGVLLIIVGGLAALNFLNIDFGRIIGFLIPFILVGFGILGWMNNKRLIGGILIGLGGIMLLGKLGGLLMLILAIGLVVAGVSLFKGGNRRTY
;
A
#
# COMPACT_ATOMS: atom_id res chain seq x y z
N MET A 1 12.15 22.33 33.72
CA MET A 1 12.29 21.39 32.59
C MET A 1 12.28 22.21 31.30
N ASN A 2 13.32 22.15 30.48
CA ASN A 2 13.47 23.01 29.30
C ASN A 2 12.41 22.69 28.23
N GLY A 3 11.73 23.71 27.69
CA GLY A 3 10.70 23.55 26.66
C GLY A 3 11.17 22.80 25.40
N LYS A 4 12.48 22.77 25.15
CA LYS A 4 13.11 21.98 24.07
C LYS A 4 12.99 20.46 24.29
N SER A 5 13.03 19.99 25.55
CA SER A 5 12.81 18.57 25.87
C SER A 5 11.34 18.18 25.73
N ALA A 6 10.41 19.08 26.06
CA ALA A 6 8.98 18.83 25.89
C ALA A 6 8.60 18.69 24.41
N LEU A 7 9.16 19.57 23.55
CA LEU A 7 8.97 19.47 22.10
C LEU A 7 9.61 18.21 21.51
N GLY A 8 10.80 17.82 21.99
CA GLY A 8 11.47 16.57 21.57
C GLY A 8 10.65 15.33 21.94
N VAL A 9 10.12 15.26 23.16
CA VAL A 9 9.25 14.17 23.61
C VAL A 9 7.94 14.14 22.80
N LEU A 10 7.35 15.31 22.52
CA LEU A 10 6.15 15.42 21.69
C LEU A 10 6.42 14.89 20.27
N LEU A 11 7.56 15.23 19.67
CA LEU A 11 7.94 14.77 18.34
C LEU A 11 8.15 13.25 18.28
N ILE A 12 8.74 12.66 19.33
CA ILE A 12 8.93 11.21 19.44
C ILE A 12 7.59 10.50 19.58
N ILE A 13 6.65 11.05 20.36
CA ILE A 13 5.30 10.49 20.51
C ILE A 13 4.53 10.58 19.19
N VAL A 14 4.56 11.73 18.52
CA VAL A 14 3.87 11.93 17.23
C VAL A 14 4.49 11.08 16.13
N GLY A 15 5.82 11.02 16.06
CA GLY A 15 6.54 10.16 15.12
C GLY A 15 6.31 8.67 15.38
N GLY A 16 6.26 8.26 16.65
CA GLY A 16 5.94 6.90 17.07
C GLY A 16 4.49 6.51 16.74
N LEU A 17 3.53 7.39 16.99
CA LEU A 17 2.13 7.21 16.61
C LEU A 17 1.95 7.12 15.09
N ALA A 18 2.64 7.98 14.33
CA ALA A 18 2.63 7.93 12.86
C ALA A 18 3.26 6.63 12.33
N ALA A 19 4.35 6.16 12.94
CA ALA A 19 4.97 4.88 12.60
C ALA A 19 4.09 3.68 12.96
N LEU A 20 3.36 3.71 14.08
CA LEU A 20 2.35 2.69 14.43
C LEU A 20 1.19 2.66 13.42
N ASN A 21 0.75 3.82 12.93
CA ASN A 21 -0.22 3.90 11.84
C ASN A 21 0.33 3.38 10.51
N PHE A 22 1.64 3.46 10.30
CA PHE A 22 2.30 2.90 9.12
C PHE A 22 2.54 1.38 9.24
N LEU A 23 2.77 0.89 10.47
CA LEU A 23 2.89 -0.53 10.82
C LEU A 23 1.54 -1.25 10.93
N ASN A 24 0.42 -0.53 10.85
CA ASN A 24 -0.85 -1.07 10.34
C ASN A 24 -0.64 -1.44 8.86
N ILE A 25 0.22 -2.44 8.61
CA ILE A 25 0.38 -3.11 7.33
C ILE A 25 -1.03 -3.42 6.87
N ASP A 26 -1.47 -2.69 5.84
CA ASP A 26 -2.84 -2.64 5.39
C ASP A 26 -3.32 -4.06 5.06
N PHE A 27 -3.90 -4.78 6.03
CA PHE A 27 -4.64 -6.00 5.75
C PHE A 27 -5.70 -5.72 4.68
N GLY A 28 -6.22 -4.50 4.63
CA GLY A 28 -7.10 -4.02 3.56
C GLY A 28 -6.47 -4.06 2.16
N ARG A 29 -5.15 -3.89 2.02
CA ARG A 29 -4.45 -3.99 0.73
C ARG A 29 -4.30 -5.44 0.30
N ILE A 30 -3.88 -6.32 1.22
CA ILE A 30 -3.73 -7.76 0.96
C ILE A 30 -5.09 -8.43 0.70
N ILE A 31 -6.06 -8.26 1.60
CA ILE A 31 -7.45 -8.74 1.45
C ILE A 31 -8.09 -8.10 0.21
N GLY A 32 -7.77 -6.84 -0.05
CA GLY A 32 -8.22 -6.16 -1.24
C GLY A 32 -7.78 -6.86 -2.53
N PHE A 33 -6.57 -7.42 -2.62
CA PHE A 33 -6.16 -8.21 -3.78
C PHE A 33 -6.76 -9.62 -3.78
N LEU A 34 -6.99 -10.21 -2.61
CA LEU A 34 -7.50 -11.56 -2.47
C LEU A 34 -8.89 -11.76 -3.11
N ILE A 35 -9.82 -10.82 -2.91
CA ILE A 35 -11.18 -10.87 -3.47
C ILE A 35 -11.18 -10.98 -5.03
N PRO A 36 -10.50 -10.09 -5.77
CA PRO A 36 -10.44 -10.18 -7.23
C PRO A 36 -9.78 -11.47 -7.72
N PHE A 37 -8.73 -11.96 -7.05
CA PHE A 37 -8.10 -13.24 -7.40
C PHE A 37 -9.07 -14.42 -7.25
N ILE A 38 -9.82 -14.45 -6.15
CA ILE A 38 -10.87 -15.45 -5.90
C ILE A 38 -11.95 -15.37 -6.98
N LEU A 39 -12.40 -14.18 -7.35
CA LEU A 39 -13.40 -13.95 -8.41
C LEU A 39 -12.95 -14.48 -9.77
N VAL A 40 -11.71 -14.19 -10.17
CA VAL A 40 -11.13 -14.74 -11.41
C VAL A 40 -11.03 -16.26 -11.33
N GLY A 41 -10.56 -16.80 -10.20
CA GLY A 41 -10.47 -18.26 -9.99
C GLY A 41 -11.83 -18.96 -10.10
N PHE A 42 -12.86 -18.42 -9.44
CA PHE A 42 -14.24 -18.93 -9.57
C PHE A 42 -14.79 -18.76 -10.99
N GLY A 43 -14.43 -17.67 -11.66
CA GLY A 43 -14.82 -17.46 -13.05
C GLY A 43 -14.21 -18.48 -14.00
N ILE A 44 -12.94 -18.87 -13.79
CA ILE A 44 -12.28 -19.95 -14.53
C ILE A 44 -12.96 -21.29 -14.25
N LEU A 45 -13.21 -21.62 -12.98
CA LEU A 45 -13.93 -22.85 -12.61
C LEU A 45 -15.35 -22.89 -13.20
N GLY A 46 -16.05 -21.75 -13.20
CA GLY A 46 -17.36 -21.60 -13.84
C GLY A 46 -17.31 -21.78 -15.36
N TRP A 47 -16.24 -21.32 -16.00
CA TRP A 47 -16.01 -21.51 -17.43
C TRP A 47 -15.74 -22.97 -17.78
N MET A 48 -14.98 -23.68 -16.94
CA MET A 48 -14.70 -25.12 -17.10
C MET A 48 -15.96 -25.98 -16.92
N ASN A 49 -16.92 -25.55 -16.09
CA ASN A 49 -18.19 -26.26 -15.86
C ASN A 49 -19.30 -25.93 -16.89
N ASN A 50 -18.94 -25.56 -18.12
CA ASN A 50 -19.86 -25.16 -19.20
C ASN A 50 -20.76 -23.94 -18.91
N LYS A 51 -20.62 -23.28 -17.76
CA LYS A 51 -21.33 -22.03 -17.42
C LYS A 51 -20.55 -20.81 -17.92
N ARG A 52 -20.26 -20.79 -19.23
CA ARG A 52 -19.41 -19.76 -19.87
C ARG A 52 -19.91 -18.33 -19.66
N LEU A 53 -21.23 -18.14 -19.58
CA LEU A 53 -21.86 -16.86 -19.26
C LEU A 53 -21.47 -16.34 -17.86
N ILE A 54 -21.63 -17.18 -16.84
CA ILE A 54 -21.35 -16.81 -15.44
C ILE A 54 -19.84 -16.74 -15.23
N GLY A 55 -19.07 -17.68 -15.78
CA GLY A 55 -17.62 -17.69 -15.71
C GLY A 55 -16.99 -16.45 -16.37
N GLY A 56 -17.49 -16.05 -17.54
CA GLY A 56 -17.02 -14.86 -18.24
C GLY A 56 -17.30 -13.56 -17.49
N ILE A 57 -18.48 -13.43 -16.88
CA ILE A 57 -18.82 -12.26 -16.05
C ILE A 57 -17.91 -12.18 -14.82
N LEU A 58 -17.65 -13.32 -14.15
CA LEU A 58 -16.78 -13.39 -12.97
C LEU A 58 -15.32 -13.06 -13.31
N ILE A 59 -14.79 -13.58 -14.42
CA ILE A 59 -13.44 -13.24 -14.93
C ILE A 59 -13.39 -11.76 -15.32
N GLY A 60 -14.40 -11.25 -16.03
CA GLY A 60 -14.46 -9.85 -16.45
C GLY A 60 -14.47 -8.88 -15.26
N LEU A 61 -15.33 -9.13 -14.27
CA LEU A 61 -15.40 -8.33 -13.05
C LEU A 61 -14.11 -8.43 -12.23
N GLY A 62 -13.59 -9.64 -12.03
CA GLY A 62 -12.32 -9.85 -11.32
C GLY A 62 -11.15 -9.16 -12.03
N GLY A 63 -11.10 -9.21 -13.36
CA GLY A 63 -10.09 -8.54 -14.19
C GLY A 63 -10.17 -7.01 -14.14
N ILE A 64 -11.36 -6.44 -14.24
CA ILE A 64 -11.57 -4.98 -14.11
C ILE A 64 -11.17 -4.49 -12.70
N MET A 65 -11.50 -5.26 -11.66
CA MET A 65 -11.09 -4.97 -10.29
C MET A 65 -9.57 -5.06 -10.09
N LEU A 66 -8.89 -5.99 -10.76
CA LEU A 66 -7.42 -6.06 -10.76
C LEU A 66 -6.79 -4.86 -11.49
N LEU A 67 -7.34 -4.45 -12.64
CA LEU A 67 -6.88 -3.27 -13.39
C LEU A 67 -6.98 -1.99 -12.55
N GLY A 68 -8.08 -1.80 -11.82
CA GLY A 68 -8.20 -0.68 -10.87
C GLY A 68 -7.13 -0.69 -9.77
N LYS A 69 -6.62 -1.86 -9.41
CA LYS A 69 -5.54 -2.02 -8.42
C LYS A 69 -4.13 -1.88 -8.97
N LEU A 70 -3.92 -2.04 -10.28
CA LEU A 70 -2.63 -1.70 -10.92
C LEU A 70 -2.31 -0.20 -10.80
N GLY A 71 -3.32 0.68 -10.84
CA GLY A 71 -3.13 2.10 -10.52
C GLY A 71 -2.65 2.31 -9.08
N GLY A 72 -3.13 1.50 -8.14
CA GLY A 72 -2.66 1.47 -6.76
C GLY A 72 -1.21 0.98 -6.61
N LEU A 73 -0.73 0.10 -7.50
CA LEU A 73 0.67 -0.33 -7.56
C LEU A 73 1.60 0.79 -8.02
N LEU A 74 1.19 1.57 -9.03
CA LEU A 74 1.94 2.76 -9.47
C LEU A 74 2.05 3.80 -8.35
N MET A 75 0.94 4.09 -7.66
CA MET A 75 0.93 4.96 -6.46
C MET A 75 1.82 4.42 -5.33
N LEU A 76 1.87 3.09 -5.13
CA LEU A 76 2.73 2.48 -4.13
C LEU A 76 4.21 2.62 -4.50
N ILE A 77 4.59 2.41 -5.76
CA ILE A 77 5.96 2.63 -6.25
C ILE A 77 6.34 4.11 -6.07
N LEU A 78 5.43 5.03 -6.42
CA LEU A 78 5.65 6.47 -6.27
C LEU A 78 5.80 6.85 -4.79
N ALA A 79 4.96 6.32 -3.91
CA ALA A 79 5.06 6.53 -2.46
C ALA A 79 6.40 6.01 -1.89
N ILE A 80 6.83 4.81 -2.28
CA ILE A 80 8.15 4.27 -1.91
C ILE A 80 9.26 5.21 -2.42
N GLY A 81 9.17 5.67 -3.66
CA GLY A 81 10.10 6.63 -4.24
C GLY A 81 10.17 7.94 -3.45
N LEU A 82 9.02 8.48 -3.02
CA LEU A 82 8.94 9.70 -2.21
C LEU A 82 9.55 9.50 -0.82
N VAL A 83 9.29 8.36 -0.17
CA VAL A 83 9.87 8.00 1.13
C VAL A 83 11.39 7.88 1.02
N VAL A 84 11.90 7.19 0.00
CA VAL A 84 13.34 7.06 -0.26
C VAL A 84 13.98 8.42 -0.56
N ALA A 85 13.33 9.23 -1.38
CA ALA A 85 13.79 10.59 -1.70
C ALA A 85 13.84 11.48 -0.44
N GLY A 86 12.79 11.44 0.39
CA GLY A 86 12.74 12.14 1.67
C GLY A 86 13.88 11.71 2.61
N VAL A 87 14.08 10.40 2.78
CA VAL A 87 15.18 9.88 3.62
C VAL A 87 16.56 10.24 3.05
N SER A 88 16.71 10.29 1.72
CA SER A 88 17.98 10.66 1.07
C SER A 88 18.38 12.12 1.32
N LEU A 89 17.40 13.03 1.45
CA LEU A 89 17.63 14.43 1.80
C LEU A 89 18.14 14.59 3.24
N PHE A 90 17.60 13.81 4.19
CA PHE A 90 18.10 13.80 5.57
C PHE A 90 19.48 13.15 5.70
N LYS A 91 19.81 12.18 4.85
CA LYS A 91 21.11 11.50 4.83
C LYS A 91 22.23 12.36 4.19
N GLY A 92 21.87 13.38 3.40
CA GLY A 92 22.79 14.31 2.76
C GLY A 92 23.32 15.45 3.64
N GLY A 93 22.73 15.66 4.83
CA GLY A 93 23.05 16.79 5.71
C GLY A 93 24.31 16.68 6.58
N ASN A 94 25.09 15.59 6.49
CA ASN A 94 26.27 15.38 7.34
C ASN A 94 27.62 15.52 6.59
N ARG A 95 27.70 16.43 5.60
CA ARG A 95 28.99 16.83 5.03
C ARG A 95 29.17 18.34 5.10
N ARG A 96 29.93 18.72 6.13
CA ARG A 96 30.80 19.90 6.22
C ARG A 96 30.10 21.26 6.20
N THR A 97 30.04 21.86 7.39
CA THR A 97 30.38 23.27 7.56
C THR A 97 31.37 23.37 8.71
N TYR A 98 32.50 24.01 8.38
CA TYR A 98 33.64 24.34 9.23
C TYR A 98 33.25 25.22 10.41
#